data_AF-A0A8W8K674-F1
#
_entry.id   AF-A0A8W8K674-F1
#
_cell.length_a   1.000
_cell.length_b   1.000
_cell.length_c   1.000
_cell.angle_alpha   90.00
_cell.angle_beta   90.00
_cell.angle_gamma   90.00
#
_symmetry.space_group_name_H-M   'P 1'
#
loop_
_entity.id
_entity.type
_entity.pdbx_description
1 polymer ?
#
loop_
_entity_poly.entity_id
_entity_poly.type
_entity_poly.pdbx_seq_one_letter_code
_entity_poly.pdbx_strand_id
1 'polypeptide(L)' 'ESGAPPYDTLHEFMYEGEGSLAGSLSSINTSSSGGSQDYEYLQEWGPKFAKLADMYNTYEDSD' A
#
# COMPACT_ATOMS: atom_id res chain seq x y z
N GLU A 1 9.68 -53.16 -47.92
CA GLU A 1 9.12 -52.00 -47.20
C GLU A 1 10.13 -51.51 -46.18
N SER A 2 10.32 -50.18 -46.12
CA SER A 2 11.39 -49.53 -45.37
C SER A 2 10.99 -49.39 -43.90
N GLY A 3 11.60 -50.19 -43.03
CA GLY A 3 11.40 -50.17 -41.57
C GLY A 3 12.25 -49.09 -40.89
N ALA A 4 11.92 -47.82 -41.09
CA ALA A 4 12.48 -46.73 -40.28
C ALA A 4 11.60 -46.52 -39.02
N PRO A 5 12.18 -46.40 -37.81
CA PRO A 5 11.43 -46.03 -36.62
C PRO A 5 10.81 -44.62 -36.78
N PRO A 6 9.65 -44.35 -36.14
CA PRO A 6 9.05 -43.02 -36.19
C PRO A 6 10.01 -41.98 -35.61
N TYR A 7 10.17 -40.88 -36.32
CA TYR A 7 11.05 -39.80 -35.89
C TYR A 7 10.45 -39.04 -34.71
N ASP A 8 11.26 -38.80 -33.70
CA ASP A 8 10.86 -37.97 -32.57
C ASP A 8 10.60 -36.53 -33.02
N THR A 9 9.60 -35.91 -32.42
CA THR A 9 9.23 -34.51 -32.70
C THR A 9 9.32 -33.69 -31.42
N LEU A 10 9.94 -32.51 -31.51
CA LEU A 10 10.00 -31.57 -30.40
C LEU A 10 8.70 -30.76 -30.32
N HIS A 11 8.15 -30.63 -29.12
CA HIS A 11 7.08 -29.68 -28.84
C HIS A 11 7.64 -28.50 -28.06
N GLU A 12 7.62 -27.33 -28.69
CA GLU A 12 8.02 -26.08 -28.06
C GLU A 12 6.80 -25.41 -27.41
N PHE A 13 6.90 -25.15 -26.11
CA PHE A 13 5.84 -24.52 -25.33
C PHE A 13 6.31 -23.13 -24.90
N MET A 14 5.51 -22.11 -25.19
CA MET A 14 5.77 -20.71 -24.82
C MET A 14 4.57 -20.04 -24.15
N TYR A 15 3.76 -20.81 -23.43
CA TYR A 15 2.56 -20.26 -22.80
C TYR A 15 2.91 -19.53 -21.50
N GLU A 16 2.79 -18.21 -21.51
CA GLU A 16 3.13 -17.31 -20.40
C GLU A 16 2.06 -17.30 -19.29
N GLY A 17 0.82 -17.66 -19.62
CA GLY A 17 -0.32 -17.45 -18.75
C GLY A 17 -1.15 -16.25 -19.19
N GLU A 18 -2.16 -15.94 -18.40
CA GLU A 18 -3.09 -14.83 -18.65
C GLU A 18 -2.78 -13.66 -17.72
N GLY A 19 -3.13 -12.44 -18.15
CA GLY A 19 -2.94 -11.19 -17.39
C GLY A 19 -3.90 -11.04 -16.20
N SER A 20 -3.91 -12.01 -15.30
CA SER A 20 -4.77 -11.98 -14.12
C SER A 20 -4.37 -10.82 -13.21
N LEU A 21 -5.36 -10.06 -12.76
CA LEU A 21 -5.13 -9.05 -11.74
C LEU A 21 -4.60 -9.74 -10.49
N ALA A 22 -3.45 -9.29 -9.99
CA ALA A 22 -3.05 -9.56 -8.63
C ALA A 22 -4.22 -9.07 -7.76
N GLY A 23 -4.78 -9.96 -6.94
CA GLY A 23 -5.94 -9.63 -6.10
C GLY A 23 -5.64 -8.53 -5.09
N SER A 24 -6.42 -8.46 -4.02
CA SER A 24 -6.17 -7.45 -2.98
C SER A 24 -4.85 -7.72 -2.27
N LEU A 25 -3.87 -6.83 -2.45
CA LEU A 25 -2.65 -6.81 -1.65
C LEU A 25 -2.92 -6.09 -0.32
N SER A 26 -2.32 -6.60 0.76
CA SER A 26 -2.36 -5.92 2.04
C SER A 26 -1.71 -4.54 1.93
N SER A 27 -2.35 -3.51 2.51
CA SER A 27 -1.75 -2.19 2.64
C SER A 27 -0.43 -2.29 3.42
N ILE A 28 0.59 -1.54 2.98
CA ILE A 28 1.82 -1.32 3.76
C ILE A 28 1.52 -0.27 4.84
N ASN A 29 0.48 -0.51 5.65
CA ASN A 29 0.15 0.44 6.69
C ASN A 29 1.21 0.29 7.78
N THR A 30 2.05 1.32 7.93
CA THR A 30 2.72 1.56 9.21
C THR A 30 1.62 1.72 10.25
N SER A 31 1.81 1.24 11.46
CA SER A 31 0.81 1.32 12.53
C SER A 31 0.41 2.78 12.81
N SER A 32 -0.53 3.33 12.04
CA SER A 32 -1.01 4.70 12.14
C SER A 32 -2.14 4.76 13.18
N SER A 33 -1.84 4.29 14.39
CA SER A 33 -2.83 4.25 15.46
C SER A 33 -2.23 4.40 16.85
N GLY A 34 -1.01 4.93 16.97
CA GLY A 34 -0.36 5.09 18.27
C GLY A 34 0.59 6.27 18.40
N GLY A 35 0.64 7.16 17.40
CA GLY A 35 1.28 8.46 17.63
C GLY A 35 0.43 9.26 18.59
N SER A 36 1.04 9.87 19.60
CA SER A 36 0.34 10.81 20.47
C SER A 36 -0.25 11.93 19.62
N GLN A 37 -1.50 12.30 19.90
CA GLN A 37 -2.21 13.36 19.20
C GLN A 37 -1.77 14.74 19.74
N ASP A 38 -0.46 14.93 19.86
CA ASP A 38 0.13 16.13 20.45
C ASP A 38 0.33 17.14 19.32
N TYR A 39 -0.50 18.18 19.31
CA TYR A 39 -0.52 19.20 18.26
C TYR A 39 0.05 20.56 18.72
N GLU A 40 0.86 20.57 19.78
CA GLU A 40 1.45 21.79 20.37
C GLU A 40 2.21 22.64 19.32
N TYR A 41 2.85 21.99 18.34
CA TYR A 41 3.58 22.66 17.26
C TYR A 41 2.70 23.57 16.38
N LEU A 42 1.37 23.41 16.38
CA LEU A 42 0.46 24.30 15.65
C LEU A 42 0.51 25.75 16.18
N GLN A 43 0.88 25.94 17.44
CA GLN A 43 1.03 27.28 18.04
C GLN A 43 2.19 28.05 17.40
N GLU A 44 3.24 27.35 16.98
CA GLU A 44 4.46 27.95 16.43
C GLU A 44 4.36 28.26 14.92
N TRP A 45 3.36 27.72 14.22
CA TRP A 45 3.18 27.92 12.77
C TRP A 45 2.59 29.29 12.39
N GLY A 46 2.15 30.07 13.37
CA GLY A 46 1.72 31.45 13.20
C GLY A 46 0.22 31.63 12.87
N PRO A 47 -0.22 32.87 12.55
CA PRO A 47 -1.62 33.28 12.61
C PRO A 47 -2.54 32.57 11.60
N LYS A 48 -1.99 32.05 10.50
CA LYS A 48 -2.76 31.26 9.53
C LYS A 48 -3.26 29.93 10.12
N PHE A 49 -2.57 29.43 11.15
CA PHE A 49 -2.87 28.16 11.81
C PHE A 49 -3.54 28.37 13.17
N ALA A 50 -3.79 29.61 13.60
CA ALA A 50 -4.38 29.92 14.90
C ALA A 50 -5.70 29.18 15.16
N LYS A 51 -6.57 29.07 14.15
CA LYS A 51 -7.83 28.32 14.27
C LYS A 51 -7.64 26.81 14.45
N LEU A 52 -6.59 26.24 13.85
CA LEU A 52 -6.25 24.83 14.06
C LEU A 52 -5.59 24.65 15.42
N ALA A 53 -4.70 25.55 15.84
CA ALA A 53 -4.10 25.53 17.16
C ALA A 53 -5.17 25.60 18.27
N ASP A 54 -6.17 26.46 18.13
CA ASP A 54 -7.30 26.57 19.07
C ASP A 54 -8.13 25.27 19.14
N MET A 55 -8.43 24.69 17.98
CA MET A 55 -9.23 23.45 17.91
C MET A 55 -8.52 22.23 18.49
N TYR A 56 -7.19 22.14 18.35
CA TYR A 56 -6.44 20.93 18.74
C TYR A 56 -5.70 21.05 20.08
N ASN A 57 -5.56 22.25 20.65
CA ASN A 57 -5.07 22.42 22.04
C ASN A 57 -6.19 22.34 23.10
N THR A 58 -7.45 22.28 22.70
CA THR A 58 -8.61 22.28 23.62
C THR A 58 -9.06 20.90 24.08
N TYR A 59 -8.46 19.82 23.57
CA TYR A 59 -8.79 18.44 23.98
C TYR A 59 -8.17 18.02 25.32
N GLU A 60 -7.30 18.84 25.92
CA GLU A 60 -6.68 18.58 27.23
C GLU A 60 -7.49 19.17 28.41
N ASP A 61 -8.60 19.88 28.15
CA ASP A 61 -9.40 20.59 29.17
C ASP A 61 -10.84 20.03 29.33
N SER A 62 -11.18 18.94 28.64
CA SER A 62 -12.46 18.24 28.79
C SER A 62 -12.27 16.89 29.49
N ASP A 63 -12.49 16.91 30.80
CA ASP A 63 -12.65 15.75 31.71
C ASP A 63 -13.64 14.70 31.17
#